data_AF-A0A8T5H5J5-F1
#
_entry.id   AF-A0A8T5H5J5-F1
#
_cell.length_a   1.000
_cell.length_b   1.000
_cell.length_c   1.000
_cell.angle_alpha   90.00
_cell.angle_beta   90.00
_cell.angle_gamma   90.00
#
_symmetry.space_group_name_H-M   'P 1'
#
loop_
_entity.id
_entity.type
_entity.pdbx_description
1 polymer ?
#
loop_
_entity_poly.entity_id
_entity_poly.type
_entity_poly.pdbx_seq_one_letter_code
_entity_poly.pdbx_strand_id
1 'polypeptide(L)' 'MAKKNKMRMPSSQGGLVNYYDENKAYVNISPKFVIGLTVTITVLAIVVRLI' A
#
# COMPACT_ATOMS: atom_id res chain seq x y z
N MET A 1 -38.21 -28.29 -11.24
CA MET A 1 -37.07 -28.92 -10.52
C MET A 1 -36.00 -27.92 -10.05
N ALA A 2 -36.32 -26.64 -9.80
CA ALA A 2 -35.33 -25.59 -9.51
C ALA A 2 -35.31 -25.10 -8.04
N LYS A 3 -35.96 -25.78 -7.11
CA LYS A 3 -36.11 -25.32 -5.71
C LYS A 3 -35.46 -26.22 -4.65
N LYS A 4 -34.66 -27.23 -5.05
CA LYS A 4 -34.17 -28.26 -4.11
C LYS A 4 -32.66 -28.31 -3.85
N ASN A 5 -31.86 -27.45 -4.49
CA ASN A 5 -30.41 -27.41 -4.24
C ASN A 5 -29.95 -25.99 -3.89
N LYS A 6 -30.28 -25.53 -2.67
CA LYS A 6 -29.50 -24.47 -2.02
C LYS A 6 -28.26 -25.12 -1.40
N MET A 7 -27.30 -25.49 -2.22
CA MET A 7 -25.98 -25.85 -1.71
C MET A 7 -25.31 -24.56 -1.22
N ARG A 8 -25.06 -24.47 0.09
CA ARG A 8 -24.18 -23.45 0.66
C ARG A 8 -22.78 -23.80 0.17
N MET A 9 -22.30 -23.09 -0.85
CA MET A 9 -20.87 -23.12 -1.15
C MET A 9 -20.16 -22.63 0.11
N PRO A 10 -19.12 -23.34 0.61
CA PRO A 10 -18.24 -22.73 1.60
C PRO A 10 -17.78 -21.42 0.98
N SER A 11 -17.79 -20.33 1.75
CA SER A 11 -17.23 -19.08 1.29
C SER A 11 -15.78 -19.38 0.92
N SER A 12 -15.54 -19.62 -0.37
CA SER A 12 -14.23 -19.46 -0.94
C SER A 12 -13.76 -18.12 -0.43
N GLN A 13 -12.55 -18.05 0.07
CA GLN A 13 -11.90 -16.87 0.62
C GLN A 13 -11.75 -15.73 -0.43
N GLY A 14 -12.68 -15.60 -1.38
CA GLY A 14 -12.82 -14.51 -2.36
C GLY A 14 -13.35 -13.21 -1.76
N GLY A 15 -13.38 -13.10 -0.45
CA GLY A 15 -13.46 -11.80 0.22
C GLY A 15 -12.06 -11.43 0.66
N LEU A 16 -11.27 -10.90 -0.27
CA LEU A 16 -10.05 -10.11 -0.05
C LEU A 16 -9.37 -10.42 1.30
N VAL A 17 -8.41 -11.33 1.33
CA VAL A 17 -7.47 -11.39 2.47
C VAL A 17 -6.86 -10.00 2.55
N ASN A 18 -7.41 -9.17 3.42
CA ASN A 18 -6.97 -7.81 3.59
C ASN A 18 -5.77 -7.90 4.49
N TYR A 19 -4.62 -8.00 3.84
CA TYR A 19 -3.31 -7.78 4.43
C TYR A 19 -3.13 -6.34 4.94
N TYR A 20 -4.21 -5.61 5.27
CA TYR A 20 -4.13 -4.35 5.99
C TYR A 20 -3.48 -4.51 7.37
N ASP A 21 -3.40 -5.74 7.89
CA ASP A 21 -2.76 -6.05 9.17
C ASP A 21 -1.28 -6.47 9.04
N GLU A 22 -0.69 -6.42 7.84
CA GLU A 22 0.70 -6.83 7.65
C GLU A 22 1.63 -5.61 7.63
N ASN A 23 2.21 -5.35 8.80
CA ASN A 23 3.17 -4.31 9.15
C ASN A 23 2.54 -3.02 9.69
N LYS A 24 2.21 -3.04 10.98
CA LYS A 24 2.26 -1.83 11.82
C LYS A 24 3.71 -1.36 11.85
N ALA A 25 4.14 -0.64 10.82
CA ALA A 25 5.44 0.01 10.83
C ALA A 25 5.52 0.91 12.07
N TYR A 26 6.50 0.64 12.95
CA TYR A 26 6.76 1.47 14.13
C TYR A 26 6.96 2.95 13.76
N VAL A 27 7.38 3.21 12.53
CA VAL A 27 7.51 4.55 11.94
C VAL A 27 6.73 4.58 10.63
N ASN A 28 5.63 5.32 10.60
CA ASN A 28 4.87 5.60 9.39
C ASN A 28 5.30 6.96 8.82
N ILE A 29 6.08 6.94 7.74
CA ILE A 29 6.49 8.15 7.04
C ILE A 29 5.44 8.47 5.99
N SER A 30 4.89 9.68 6.03
CA SER A 30 3.92 10.10 5.02
C SER A 30 4.56 10.13 3.61
N PRO A 31 3.86 9.67 2.56
CA PRO A 31 4.38 9.72 1.19
C PRO A 31 4.82 11.12 0.75
N LYS A 32 4.11 12.17 1.22
CA LYS A 32 4.46 13.57 0.97
C LYS A 32 5.84 13.94 1.50
N PHE A 33 6.24 13.40 2.66
CA PHE A 33 7.55 13.64 3.25
C PHE A 33 8.66 13.03 2.39
N VAL A 34 8.48 11.80 1.89
CA VAL A 34 9.46 11.12 1.02
C VAL A 34 9.65 11.90 -0.28
N ILE A 35 8.56 12.36 -0.89
CA ILE A 35 8.62 13.17 -2.12
C ILE A 35 9.38 14.47 -1.86
N GLY A 36 9.06 15.19 -0.76
CA GLY A 36 9.77 16.41 -0.39
C GLY A 36 11.26 16.19 -0.22
N LEU A 37 11.65 15.17 0.55
CA LEU A 37 13.06 14.83 0.81
C LEU A 37 13.82 14.52 -0.49
N THR A 38 13.19 13.78 -1.41
CA THR A 38 13.78 13.43 -2.70
C THR A 38 14.05 14.67 -3.56
N VAL A 39 13.07 15.58 -3.64
CA VAL A 39 13.23 16.85 -4.38
C VAL A 39 14.33 17.70 -3.77
N THR A 40 14.35 17.84 -2.44
CA THR A 40 15.37 18.64 -1.74
C THR A 40 16.78 18.12 -2.00
N ILE A 41 17.01 16.80 -1.90
CA ILE A 41 18.31 16.20 -2.18
C ILE A 41 18.72 16.42 -3.64
N THR A 42 17.78 16.30 -4.58
CA THR A 42 18.04 16.51 -6.01
C THR A 42 18.49 17.94 -6.28
N VAL A 43 17.79 18.94 -5.72
CA VAL A 43 18.16 20.36 -5.86
C VAL A 43 19.53 20.63 -5.24
N LEU A 44 19.80 20.11 -4.03
CA LEU A 44 21.11 20.25 -3.39
C LEU A 44 22.22 19.65 -4.24
N ALA A 45 22.03 18.47 -4.82
CA ALA A 45 23.02 17.83 -5.69
C ALA A 45 23.31 18.68 -6.94
N ILE A 46 22.28 19.31 -7.52
CA ILE A 46 22.46 20.23 -8.66
C ILE A 46 23.24 21.47 -8.23
N VAL A 47 22.88 22.08 -7.10
CA VAL A 47 23.57 23.28 -6.59
C VAL A 47 25.04 22.97 -6.31
N VAL A 48 25.34 21.84 -5.65
CA VAL A 48 26.72 21.39 -5.39
C VAL A 48 27.49 21.13 -6.68
N ARG A 49 26.83 20.64 -7.73
CA ARG A 49 27.50 20.41 -9.03
C ARG A 49 27.80 21.70 -9.79
N LEU A 50 27.02 22.75 -9.56
CA LEU A 50 27.14 24.03 -10.28
C LEU A 50 28.09 25.02 -9.60
N ILE A 51 28.37 24.83 -8.31
CA ILE A 51 29.39 25.55 -7.53
C ILE A 51 30.73 24.84 -7.70
#